data_AF-A0A7V9STI1-F1
#
_entry.id   AF-A0A7V9STI1-F1
#
_cell.length_a   1.000
_cell.length_b   1.000
_cell.length_c   1.000
_cell.angle_alpha   90.00
_cell.angle_beta   90.00
_cell.angle_gamma   90.00
#
_symmetry.space_group_name_H-M   'P 1'
#
loop_
_entity.id
_entity.type
_entity.pdbx_description
1 polymer ?
#
loop_
_entity_poly.entity_id
_entity_poly.type
_entity_poly.pdbx_seq_one_letter_code
_entity_poly.pdbx_strand_id
1 'polypeptide(L)'
;MDDEKPKRRVRYKGTHPKAFKEKYKELQPEQYAEDVEKVKQQGRTPAGMHRSICVTEIMDFLNIKTGQIGLDATLGYGGHSLEILKCLSPGGHLYATDVDPFELPRAKDRLTALGYGPEILTIKKMNFSGIDQIALEAGPLNFVLADLGVSSMQIDNPERGFSFKVEGPLDLRLNPKSGRSAAQLLKIISREELEEILMVNSDEIYAEEIAEAIVSGIEKGRVIETTTQLQKIIAEALNFLPQNTSKELIKKSCQRCFQALRIEVNDEFGVLDKFLEKLPDALASGGRVAILSFHSGEDRRVKKAFQSLFREGIFSEVAPDPIRASAEECNANPRAKSAKLRWAIKA
;
A
#
# COMPACT_ATOMS: atom_id res chain seq x y z
N MET A 1 -24.06 15.33 39.85
CA MET A 1 -23.75 15.78 38.48
C MET A 1 -22.43 16.53 38.58
N ASP A 2 -21.33 15.79 38.52
CA ASP A 2 -20.00 16.41 38.42
C ASP A 2 -19.81 16.85 36.96
N ASP A 3 -19.91 18.15 36.73
CA ASP A 3 -19.47 18.79 35.49
C ASP A 3 -17.94 18.69 35.41
N GLU A 4 -17.44 17.56 34.90
CA GLU A 4 -16.05 17.46 34.46
C GLU A 4 -15.84 18.44 33.30
N LYS A 5 -15.28 19.61 33.63
CA LYS A 5 -14.87 20.61 32.63
C LYS A 5 -14.02 19.92 31.56
N PRO A 6 -14.34 20.07 30.26
CA PRO A 6 -13.59 19.41 29.19
C PRO A 6 -12.11 19.77 29.30
N LYS A 7 -11.24 18.74 29.36
CA LYS A 7 -9.79 18.91 29.51
C LYS A 7 -9.28 19.83 28.40
N ARG A 8 -8.82 21.02 28.81
CA ARG A 8 -8.34 22.07 27.90
C ARG A 8 -7.20 21.51 27.04
N ARG A 9 -7.38 21.55 25.71
CA ARG A 9 -6.41 21.09 24.71
C ARG A 9 -4.98 21.51 25.05
N VAL A 10 -4.08 20.55 25.25
CA VAL A 10 -2.64 20.84 25.39
C VAL A 10 -2.15 21.52 24.11
N ARG A 11 -1.81 22.80 24.19
CA ARG A 11 -1.23 23.57 23.08
C ARG A 11 0.27 23.28 23.03
N TYR A 12 0.81 23.11 21.83
CA TYR A 12 2.26 23.04 21.64
C TYR A 12 2.91 24.35 22.13
N LYS A 13 4.18 24.31 22.56
CA LYS A 13 4.91 25.52 22.96
C LYS A 13 5.21 26.38 21.73
N GLY A 14 4.30 27.32 21.40
CA GLY A 14 4.47 28.29 20.31
C GLY A 14 3.17 28.58 19.54
N THR A 15 3.28 29.29 18.41
CA THR A 15 2.16 29.58 17.48
C THR A 15 1.93 28.47 16.46
N HIS A 16 2.92 27.62 16.18
CA HIS A 16 2.84 26.45 15.29
C HIS A 16 3.48 25.18 15.89
N PRO A 17 2.98 23.97 15.55
CA PRO A 17 3.58 22.71 15.96
C PRO A 17 4.99 22.58 15.37
N LYS A 18 5.96 22.20 16.20
CA LYS A 18 7.38 22.10 15.83
C LYS A 18 7.78 20.66 15.44
N ALA A 19 7.01 19.66 15.89
CA ALA A 19 7.23 18.26 15.54
C ALA A 19 6.00 17.62 14.86
N PHE A 20 6.23 16.62 14.01
CA PHE A 20 5.16 15.89 13.30
C PHE A 20 4.08 15.32 14.25
N LYS A 21 4.52 14.77 15.39
CA LYS A 21 3.65 14.24 16.46
C LYS A 21 2.76 15.32 17.10
N GLU A 22 3.18 16.59 17.07
CA GLU A 22 2.39 17.72 17.60
C GLU A 22 1.35 18.23 16.59
N LYS A 23 1.58 17.96 15.29
CA LYS A 23 0.75 18.43 14.16
C LYS A 23 -0.45 17.51 13.91
N TYR A 24 -0.30 16.20 14.13
CA TYR A 24 -1.31 15.17 13.89
C TYR A 24 -1.61 14.41 15.18
N LYS A 25 -2.42 15.04 16.03
CA LYS A 25 -2.81 14.50 17.34
C LYS A 25 -3.59 13.20 17.23
N GLU A 26 -4.19 12.94 16.07
CA GLU A 26 -4.93 11.71 15.80
C GLU A 26 -4.03 10.45 15.78
N LEU A 27 -2.70 10.62 15.68
CA LEU A 27 -1.70 9.55 15.80
C LEU A 27 -1.54 9.02 17.24
N GLN A 28 -2.16 9.68 18.23
CA GLN A 28 -2.25 9.23 19.62
C GLN A 28 -3.74 9.12 19.99
N PRO A 29 -4.47 8.14 19.44
CA PRO A 29 -5.92 8.04 19.61
C PRO A 29 -6.32 7.88 21.09
N GLU A 30 -5.47 7.28 21.91
CA GLU A 30 -5.64 7.15 23.36
C GLU A 30 -5.57 8.49 24.11
N GLN A 31 -4.90 9.50 23.55
CA GLN A 31 -4.73 10.81 24.18
C GLN A 31 -5.66 11.89 23.60
N TYR A 32 -6.18 11.69 22.38
CA TYR A 32 -6.93 12.71 21.64
C TYR A 32 -8.16 12.14 20.90
N ALA A 33 -8.98 11.35 21.60
CA ALA A 33 -10.19 10.73 21.04
C ALA A 33 -11.18 11.74 20.40
N GLU A 34 -11.37 12.92 21.00
CA GLU A 34 -12.23 13.98 20.45
C GLU A 34 -11.72 14.57 19.12
N ASP A 35 -10.40 14.68 18.94
CA ASP A 35 -9.81 15.16 17.69
C ASP A 35 -9.98 14.10 16.58
N VAL A 36 -9.84 12.81 16.92
CA VAL A 36 -10.13 11.67 16.01
C VAL A 36 -11.60 11.67 15.58
N GLU A 37 -12.54 11.84 16.51
CA GLU A 37 -13.98 11.89 16.21
C GLU A 37 -14.35 13.11 15.35
N LYS A 38 -13.75 14.27 15.63
CA LYS A 38 -13.99 15.48 14.84
C LYS A 38 -13.51 15.34 13.40
N VAL A 39 -12.38 14.67 13.17
CA VAL A 39 -11.90 14.38 11.82
C VAL A 39 -12.80 13.36 11.11
N LYS A 40 -13.29 12.34 11.82
CA LYS A 40 -14.31 11.39 11.30
C LYS A 40 -15.63 12.07 10.94
N GLN A 41 -16.14 12.98 11.77
CA GLN A 41 -17.37 13.74 11.52
C GLN A 41 -17.26 14.67 10.30
N GLN A 42 -16.04 15.11 9.96
CA GLN A 42 -15.75 15.85 8.73
C GLN A 42 -15.61 14.93 7.49
N GLY A 43 -15.88 13.63 7.64
CA GLY A 43 -15.74 12.64 6.58
C GLY A 43 -14.29 12.35 6.20
N ARG A 44 -13.31 12.79 6.99
CA ARG A 44 -11.88 12.63 6.72
C ARG A 44 -11.33 11.44 7.51
N THR A 45 -10.30 10.80 6.98
CA THR A 45 -9.58 9.74 7.71
C THR A 45 -8.55 10.38 8.65
N PRO A 46 -8.65 10.18 9.97
CA PRO A 46 -7.66 10.68 10.93
C PRO A 46 -6.26 10.15 10.62
N ALA A 47 -5.23 10.97 10.84
CA ALA A 47 -3.84 10.51 10.71
C ALA A 47 -3.61 9.34 11.69
N GLY A 48 -3.10 8.21 11.20
CA GLY A 48 -3.00 6.99 12.02
C GLY A 48 -4.22 6.07 11.98
N MET A 49 -5.27 6.42 11.23
CA MET A 49 -6.35 5.51 10.88
C MET A 49 -6.24 5.07 9.41
N HIS A 50 -6.49 3.79 9.16
CA HIS A 50 -6.60 3.24 7.82
C HIS A 50 -8.06 2.89 7.55
N ARG A 51 -8.58 3.36 6.41
CA ARG A 51 -9.88 2.96 5.89
C ARG A 51 -9.64 2.15 4.63
N SER A 52 -10.04 0.89 4.69
CA SER A 52 -10.02 -0.04 3.55
C SER A 52 -10.84 0.51 2.39
N ILE A 53 -10.40 0.19 1.16
CA ILE A 53 -10.91 0.78 -0.09
C ILE A 53 -11.71 -0.27 -0.86
N CYS A 54 -12.83 0.12 -1.48
CA CYS A 54 -13.71 -0.79 -2.21
C CYS A 54 -14.20 -1.99 -1.36
N VAL A 55 -14.43 -1.77 -0.05
CA VAL A 55 -14.80 -2.85 0.89
C VAL A 55 -16.07 -3.56 0.44
N THR A 56 -17.12 -2.80 0.12
CA THR A 56 -18.41 -3.36 -0.29
C THR A 56 -18.25 -4.19 -1.56
N GLU A 57 -17.59 -3.63 -2.58
CA GLU A 57 -17.38 -4.27 -3.88
C GLU A 57 -16.55 -5.56 -3.76
N ILE A 58 -15.53 -5.56 -2.89
CA ILE A 58 -14.72 -6.74 -2.59
C ILE A 58 -15.57 -7.82 -1.92
N MET A 59 -16.33 -7.46 -0.88
CA MET A 59 -17.14 -8.43 -0.13
C MET A 59 -18.27 -9.01 -0.97
N ASP A 60 -18.93 -8.17 -1.77
CA ASP A 60 -19.99 -8.58 -2.71
C ASP A 60 -19.44 -9.55 -3.76
N PHE A 61 -18.28 -9.24 -4.35
CA PHE A 61 -17.66 -10.11 -5.34
C PHE A 61 -17.16 -11.42 -4.73
N LEU A 62 -16.38 -11.36 -3.65
CA LEU A 62 -15.81 -12.55 -3.02
C LEU A 62 -16.91 -13.48 -2.48
N ASN A 63 -18.08 -12.93 -2.14
CA ASN A 63 -19.28 -13.68 -1.78
C ASN A 63 -19.00 -14.77 -0.73
N ILE A 64 -18.20 -14.40 0.27
CA ILE A 64 -17.60 -15.32 1.24
C ILE A 64 -18.68 -16.05 2.01
N LYS A 65 -18.52 -17.37 2.13
CA LYS A 65 -19.44 -18.25 2.85
C LYS A 65 -18.80 -18.74 4.14
N THR A 66 -19.65 -19.00 5.12
CA THR A 66 -19.29 -19.71 6.35
C THR A 66 -18.56 -21.02 6.02
N GLY A 67 -17.51 -21.33 6.79
CA GLY A 67 -16.74 -22.57 6.59
C GLY A 67 -15.66 -22.49 5.50
N GLN A 68 -15.57 -21.40 4.74
CA GLN A 68 -14.56 -21.27 3.69
C GLN A 68 -13.17 -20.96 4.24
N ILE A 69 -12.16 -21.33 3.45
CA ILE A 69 -10.76 -20.99 3.69
C ILE A 69 -10.33 -19.97 2.64
N GLY A 70 -9.63 -18.93 3.06
CA GLY A 70 -9.10 -17.95 2.12
C GLY A 70 -7.87 -17.24 2.59
N LEU A 71 -7.39 -16.31 1.76
CA LEU A 71 -6.17 -15.55 1.97
C LEU A 71 -6.44 -14.04 1.84
N ASP A 72 -6.00 -13.27 2.83
CA ASP A 72 -5.69 -11.84 2.70
C ASP A 72 -4.16 -11.71 2.49
N ALA A 73 -3.75 -11.52 1.24
CA ALA A 73 -2.36 -11.48 0.81
C ALA A 73 -1.59 -10.27 1.36
N THR A 74 -2.29 -9.24 1.83
CA THR A 74 -1.74 -7.93 2.16
C THR A 74 -2.45 -7.38 3.39
N LEU A 75 -2.27 -8.07 4.53
CA LEU A 75 -3.00 -7.80 5.76
C LEU A 75 -2.98 -6.31 6.11
N GLY A 76 -1.82 -5.65 6.06
CA GLY A 76 -1.68 -4.23 6.36
C GLY A 76 -2.27 -3.88 7.73
N TYR A 77 -3.19 -2.92 7.75
CA TYR A 77 -3.93 -2.59 8.96
C TYR A 77 -5.14 -3.52 9.19
N GLY A 78 -5.34 -4.62 8.49
CA GLY A 78 -6.37 -5.64 8.74
C GLY A 78 -7.83 -5.18 8.64
N GLY A 79 -8.11 -4.11 7.89
CA GLY A 79 -9.47 -3.61 7.70
C GLY A 79 -10.33 -4.55 6.86
N HIS A 80 -9.80 -5.04 5.73
CA HIS A 80 -10.47 -6.05 4.91
C HIS A 80 -10.60 -7.39 5.63
N SER A 81 -9.50 -7.88 6.22
CA SER A 81 -9.50 -9.06 7.08
C SER A 81 -10.61 -9.03 8.14
N LEU A 82 -10.86 -7.89 8.79
CA LEU A 82 -11.93 -7.78 9.78
C LEU A 82 -13.32 -8.04 9.18
N GLU A 83 -13.61 -7.51 7.99
CA GLU A 83 -14.90 -7.77 7.32
C GLU A 83 -15.00 -9.21 6.83
N ILE A 84 -13.91 -9.79 6.32
CA ILE A 84 -13.82 -11.20 5.93
C ILE A 84 -14.12 -12.11 7.13
N LEU A 85 -13.46 -11.88 8.26
CA LEU A 85 -13.57 -12.72 9.46
C LEU A 85 -15.00 -12.76 10.02
N LYS A 86 -15.79 -11.70 9.86
CA LYS A 86 -17.23 -11.70 10.24
C LYS A 86 -18.06 -12.72 9.48
N CYS A 87 -17.65 -13.10 8.26
CA CYS A 87 -18.39 -14.02 7.40
C CYS A 87 -18.00 -15.49 7.59
N LEU A 88 -16.80 -15.77 8.12
CA LEU A 88 -16.21 -17.11 8.12
C LEU A 88 -16.75 -18.05 9.20
N SER A 89 -17.21 -17.49 10.32
CA SER A 89 -17.68 -18.27 11.46
C SER A 89 -19.04 -18.93 11.24
N PRO A 90 -19.25 -20.16 11.76
CA PRO A 90 -18.25 -21.10 12.28
C PRO A 90 -17.49 -21.87 11.19
N GLY A 91 -16.27 -22.34 11.53
CA GLY A 91 -15.54 -23.37 10.77
C GLY A 91 -14.75 -22.90 9.54
N GLY A 92 -14.78 -21.61 9.20
CA GLY A 92 -13.90 -21.03 8.18
C GLY A 92 -12.54 -20.64 8.75
N HIS A 93 -11.59 -20.32 7.86
CA HIS A 93 -10.25 -19.90 8.27
C HIS A 93 -9.66 -18.87 7.32
N LEU A 94 -9.10 -17.79 7.87
CA LEU A 94 -8.39 -16.78 7.12
C LEU A 94 -6.89 -16.93 7.34
N TYR A 95 -6.16 -17.15 6.25
CA TYR A 95 -4.72 -16.89 6.21
C TYR A 95 -4.51 -15.42 5.87
N ALA A 96 -3.58 -14.76 6.55
CA ALA A 96 -3.24 -13.38 6.27
C ALA A 96 -1.73 -13.17 6.25
N THR A 97 -1.22 -12.45 5.25
CA THR A 97 0.23 -12.24 5.08
C THR A 97 0.58 -10.77 4.95
N ASP A 98 1.76 -10.40 5.47
CA ASP A 98 2.40 -9.11 5.18
C ASP A 98 3.91 -9.26 5.34
N VAL A 99 4.66 -8.40 4.66
CA VAL A 99 6.13 -8.33 4.76
C VAL A 99 6.58 -7.36 5.86
N ASP A 100 5.71 -6.43 6.29
CA ASP A 100 6.04 -5.37 7.22
C ASP A 100 6.26 -5.90 8.64
N PRO A 101 7.49 -5.84 9.20
CA PRO A 101 7.79 -6.35 10.53
C PRO A 101 7.21 -5.50 11.67
N PHE A 102 6.68 -4.31 11.38
CA PHE A 102 6.15 -3.37 12.37
C PHE A 102 4.63 -3.35 12.40
N GLU A 103 3.98 -3.34 11.24
CA GLU A 103 2.51 -3.30 11.16
C GLU A 103 1.87 -4.66 11.40
N LEU A 104 2.53 -5.76 10.98
CA LEU A 104 1.99 -7.10 11.15
C LEU A 104 1.72 -7.48 12.63
N PRO A 105 2.62 -7.25 13.61
CA PRO A 105 2.33 -7.50 15.02
C PRO A 105 1.16 -6.64 15.54
N ARG A 106 1.07 -5.38 15.12
CA ARG A 106 -0.01 -4.47 15.54
C ARG A 106 -1.37 -4.92 15.02
N ALA A 107 -1.42 -5.37 13.76
CA ALA A 107 -2.64 -5.92 13.17
C ALA A 107 -3.06 -7.21 13.89
N LYS A 108 -2.11 -8.09 14.21
CA LYS A 108 -2.35 -9.30 15.00
C LYS A 108 -2.93 -8.98 16.38
N ASP A 109 -2.30 -8.10 17.15
CA ASP A 109 -2.76 -7.75 18.49
C ASP A 109 -4.17 -7.16 18.46
N ARG A 110 -4.45 -6.30 17.48
CA ARG A 110 -5.78 -5.69 17.32
C ARG A 110 -6.86 -6.71 16.94
N LEU A 111 -6.59 -7.60 15.98
CA LEU A 111 -7.55 -8.64 15.59
C LEU A 111 -7.79 -9.64 16.73
N THR A 112 -6.75 -9.98 17.50
CA THR A 112 -6.86 -10.81 18.69
C THR A 112 -7.74 -10.15 19.76
N ALA A 113 -7.54 -8.85 20.01
CA ALA A 113 -8.36 -8.09 20.96
C ALA A 113 -9.85 -7.99 20.55
N LEU A 114 -10.15 -8.17 19.26
CA LEU A 114 -11.52 -8.25 18.73
C LEU A 114 -12.11 -9.66 18.78
N GLY A 115 -11.38 -10.64 19.31
CA GLY A 115 -11.84 -12.02 19.49
C GLY A 115 -11.53 -12.96 18.33
N TYR A 116 -10.63 -12.57 17.41
CA TYR A 116 -10.18 -13.45 16.32
C TYR A 116 -8.84 -14.07 16.66
N GLY A 117 -8.86 -15.32 17.14
CA GLY A 117 -7.68 -16.08 17.53
C GLY A 117 -7.21 -17.08 16.46
N PRO A 118 -6.25 -17.95 16.82
CA PRO A 118 -5.65 -18.93 15.91
C PRO A 118 -6.66 -19.97 15.37
N GLU A 119 -7.83 -20.11 15.98
CA GLU A 119 -8.92 -20.98 15.55
C GLU A 119 -9.59 -20.56 14.25
N ILE A 120 -9.44 -19.30 13.83
CA ILE A 120 -10.05 -18.73 12.62
C ILE A 120 -9.07 -17.88 11.81
N LEU A 121 -7.94 -17.47 12.38
CA LEU A 121 -6.99 -16.55 11.77
C LEU A 121 -5.55 -17.02 11.94
N THR A 122 -4.83 -17.18 10.83
CA THR A 122 -3.39 -17.44 10.82
C THR A 122 -2.66 -16.32 10.11
N ILE A 123 -1.86 -15.56 10.86
CA ILE A 123 -1.06 -14.45 10.34
C ILE A 123 0.40 -14.90 10.13
N LYS A 124 0.93 -14.74 8.92
CA LYS A 124 2.31 -15.07 8.58
C LYS A 124 3.08 -13.88 8.03
N LYS A 125 4.29 -13.66 8.55
CA LYS A 125 5.22 -12.66 8.01
C LYS A 125 5.92 -13.24 6.78
N MET A 126 5.34 -13.01 5.61
CA MET A 126 5.88 -13.51 4.34
C MET A 126 5.40 -12.63 3.19
N ASN A 127 6.10 -12.74 2.06
CA ASN A 127 5.66 -12.12 0.83
C ASN A 127 4.53 -12.95 0.20
N PHE A 128 3.50 -12.30 -0.32
CA PHE A 128 2.34 -12.99 -0.89
C PHE A 128 2.65 -13.83 -2.13
N SER A 129 3.79 -13.60 -2.80
CA SER A 129 4.29 -14.51 -3.86
C SER A 129 4.58 -15.94 -3.36
N GLY A 130 4.59 -16.16 -2.05
CA GLY A 130 4.61 -17.47 -1.40
C GLY A 130 3.24 -18.12 -1.20
N ILE A 131 2.20 -17.72 -1.96
CA ILE A 131 0.84 -18.27 -1.85
C ILE A 131 0.78 -19.81 -1.96
N ASP A 132 1.68 -20.41 -2.73
CA ASP A 132 1.87 -21.86 -2.84
C ASP A 132 2.13 -22.52 -1.48
N GLN A 133 2.91 -21.88 -0.60
CA GLN A 133 3.16 -22.39 0.75
C GLN A 133 1.91 -22.33 1.63
N ILE A 134 1.04 -21.33 1.41
CA ILE A 134 -0.25 -21.25 2.09
C ILE A 134 -1.17 -22.37 1.60
N ALA A 135 -1.29 -22.56 0.30
CA ALA A 135 -2.14 -23.60 -0.28
C ALA A 135 -1.67 -25.02 0.10
N LEU A 136 -0.37 -25.26 0.24
CA LEU A 136 0.19 -26.54 0.72
C LEU A 136 -0.24 -26.86 2.16
N GLU A 137 -0.38 -25.85 3.01
CA GLU A 137 -0.80 -26.02 4.41
C GLU A 137 -2.31 -26.03 4.58
N ALA A 138 -3.00 -25.13 3.89
CA ALA A 138 -4.43 -24.86 4.03
C ALA A 138 -5.31 -25.75 3.14
N GLY A 139 -4.72 -26.32 2.08
CA GLY A 139 -5.47 -26.81 0.92
C GLY A 139 -5.90 -25.68 -0.03
N PRO A 140 -6.70 -25.99 -1.06
CA PRO A 140 -7.15 -25.02 -2.05
C PRO A 140 -8.01 -23.90 -1.43
N LEU A 141 -7.72 -22.66 -1.80
CA LEU A 141 -8.36 -21.46 -1.25
C LEU A 141 -9.67 -21.15 -1.95
N ASN A 142 -10.75 -20.93 -1.20
CA ASN A 142 -12.05 -20.53 -1.75
C ASN A 142 -12.05 -19.05 -2.16
N PHE A 143 -11.24 -18.22 -1.50
CA PHE A 143 -11.08 -16.83 -1.91
C PHE A 143 -9.68 -16.28 -1.63
N VAL A 144 -9.27 -15.29 -2.41
CA VAL A 144 -8.02 -14.56 -2.25
C VAL A 144 -8.27 -13.07 -2.42
N LEU A 145 -7.79 -12.25 -1.50
CA LEU A 145 -7.73 -10.80 -1.60
C LEU A 145 -6.26 -10.35 -1.65
N ALA A 146 -5.93 -9.41 -2.53
CA ALA A 146 -4.67 -8.66 -2.48
C ALA A 146 -4.93 -7.16 -2.69
N ASP A 147 -4.64 -6.36 -1.66
CA ASP A 147 -4.67 -4.90 -1.66
C ASP A 147 -3.23 -4.37 -1.83
N LEU A 148 -2.85 -4.09 -3.07
CA LEU A 148 -1.45 -3.82 -3.43
C LEU A 148 -0.96 -2.45 -2.95
N GLY A 149 0.36 -2.27 -2.91
CA GLY A 149 0.99 -1.01 -2.57
C GLY A 149 1.28 -0.83 -1.08
N VAL A 150 1.22 0.41 -0.61
CA VAL A 150 1.68 0.81 0.72
C VAL A 150 0.52 1.18 1.63
N SER A 151 0.63 0.80 2.90
CA SER A 151 -0.38 1.14 3.89
C SER A 151 -0.32 2.64 4.25
N SER A 152 -1.47 3.14 4.71
CA SER A 152 -1.57 4.47 5.32
C SER A 152 -0.49 4.71 6.39
N MET A 153 -0.27 3.70 7.25
CA MET A 153 0.67 3.78 8.36
C MET A 153 2.12 3.94 7.88
N GLN A 154 2.46 3.32 6.75
CA GLN A 154 3.77 3.45 6.13
C GLN A 154 3.99 4.84 5.52
N ILE A 155 2.98 5.38 4.81
CA ILE A 155 3.07 6.72 4.22
C ILE A 155 3.12 7.81 5.30
N ASP A 156 2.33 7.63 6.37
CA ASP A 156 2.15 8.64 7.41
C ASP A 156 3.29 8.62 8.44
N ASN A 157 4.15 7.59 8.45
CA ASN A 157 5.35 7.54 9.29
C ASN A 157 6.58 8.09 8.53
N PRO A 158 7.11 9.29 8.86
CA PRO A 158 8.28 9.85 8.18
C PRO A 158 9.52 8.96 8.27
N GLU A 159 9.69 8.18 9.35
CA GLU A 159 10.83 7.28 9.52
C GLU A 159 10.89 6.16 8.48
N ARG A 160 9.77 5.91 7.76
CA ARG A 160 9.70 4.93 6.67
C ARG A 160 10.13 5.48 5.32
N GLY A 161 10.17 6.80 5.15
CA GLY A 161 10.67 7.42 3.93
C GLY A 161 9.76 7.39 2.70
N PHE A 162 8.50 6.93 2.81
CA PHE A 162 7.58 6.82 1.65
C PHE A 162 7.04 8.16 1.14
N SER A 163 7.32 9.27 1.82
CA SER A 163 6.78 10.60 1.50
C SER A 163 7.89 11.64 1.51
N PHE A 164 7.88 12.51 0.50
CA PHE A 164 8.73 13.71 0.43
C PHE A 164 8.07 14.94 1.06
N LYS A 165 6.86 14.81 1.62
CA LYS A 165 6.16 15.95 2.27
C LYS A 165 6.75 16.30 3.64
N VAL A 166 7.31 15.30 4.31
CA VAL A 166 7.96 15.41 5.61
C VAL A 166 9.30 14.71 5.46
N GLU A 167 10.36 15.35 5.96
CA GLU A 167 11.69 14.78 5.88
C GLU A 167 11.79 13.47 6.67
N GLY A 168 12.43 12.49 6.05
CA GLY A 168 12.73 11.19 6.61
C GLY A 168 13.88 10.54 5.85
N PRO A 169 14.40 9.38 6.32
CA PRO A 169 15.41 8.64 5.59
C PRO A 169 14.86 8.20 4.22
N LEU A 170 15.70 8.21 3.19
CA LEU A 170 15.35 7.69 1.87
C LEU A 170 15.44 6.15 1.89
N ASP A 171 14.46 5.52 2.56
CA ASP A 171 14.41 4.07 2.74
C ASP A 171 13.57 3.38 1.65
N LEU A 172 12.25 3.63 1.64
CA LEU A 172 11.26 3.06 0.72
C LEU A 172 11.01 1.55 0.82
N ARG A 173 11.67 0.82 1.73
CA ARG A 173 11.41 -0.62 1.91
C ARG A 173 10.13 -0.89 2.72
N LEU A 174 9.32 -1.83 2.23
CA LEU A 174 8.19 -2.41 2.95
C LEU A 174 8.66 -3.20 4.17
N ASN A 175 9.78 -3.93 4.03
CA ASN A 175 10.50 -4.55 5.13
C ASN A 175 11.90 -3.91 5.30
N PRO A 176 12.07 -2.95 6.22
CA PRO A 176 13.35 -2.25 6.39
C PRO A 176 14.44 -3.10 7.05
N LYS A 177 14.14 -4.36 7.42
CA LYS A 177 15.12 -5.32 7.94
C LYS A 177 15.76 -6.19 6.85
N SER A 178 15.39 -6.01 5.58
CA SER A 178 15.89 -6.81 4.46
C SER A 178 16.13 -5.95 3.23
N GLY A 179 17.04 -6.37 2.34
CA GLY A 179 17.30 -5.67 1.09
C GLY A 179 18.03 -4.33 1.27
N ARG A 180 18.17 -3.59 0.17
CA ARG A 180 18.85 -2.29 0.11
C ARG A 180 17.83 -1.16 0.17
N SER A 181 18.11 -0.11 0.93
CA SER A 181 17.29 1.11 0.88
C SER A 181 17.44 1.84 -0.46
N ALA A 182 16.51 2.75 -0.76
CA ALA A 182 16.61 3.61 -1.92
C ALA A 182 17.87 4.49 -1.89
N ALA A 183 18.29 5.02 -0.74
CA ALA A 183 19.57 5.71 -0.58
C ALA A 183 20.77 4.82 -0.93
N GLN A 184 20.74 3.54 -0.51
CA GLN A 184 21.81 2.59 -0.83
C GLN A 184 21.82 2.20 -2.32
N LEU A 185 20.64 2.06 -2.94
CA LEU A 185 20.50 1.81 -4.37
C LEU A 185 21.10 2.95 -5.19
N LEU A 186 20.72 4.19 -4.89
CA LEU A 186 21.19 5.37 -5.64
C LEU A 186 22.72 5.54 -5.62
N LYS A 187 23.41 5.04 -4.59
CA LYS A 187 24.88 5.13 -4.49
C LYS A 187 25.63 4.25 -5.47
N ILE A 188 25.00 3.19 -5.96
CA ILE A 188 25.68 2.15 -6.75
C ILE A 188 25.10 1.98 -8.16
N ILE A 189 23.93 2.55 -8.41
CA ILE A 189 23.23 2.39 -9.67
C ILE A 189 23.85 3.25 -10.77
N SER A 190 23.93 2.70 -11.98
CA SER A 190 24.32 3.49 -13.15
C SER A 190 23.23 4.48 -13.56
N ARG A 191 23.59 5.46 -14.39
CA ARG A 191 22.62 6.41 -14.95
C ARG A 191 21.58 5.68 -15.80
N GLU A 192 22.04 4.78 -16.66
CA GLU A 192 21.20 4.04 -17.61
C GLU A 192 20.18 3.17 -16.87
N GLU A 193 20.61 2.45 -15.83
CA GLU A 193 19.71 1.64 -15.01
C GLU A 193 18.69 2.52 -14.26
N LEU A 194 19.11 3.66 -13.72
CA LEU A 194 18.20 4.57 -13.03
C LEU A 194 17.16 5.17 -13.98
N GLU A 195 17.57 5.58 -15.17
CA GLU A 195 16.67 6.06 -16.23
C GLU A 195 15.64 4.98 -16.59
N GLU A 196 16.09 3.74 -16.81
CA GLU A 196 15.21 2.61 -17.11
C GLU A 196 14.21 2.36 -15.98
N ILE A 197 14.63 2.38 -14.71
CA ILE A 197 13.74 2.25 -13.56
C ILE A 197 12.68 3.34 -13.53
N LEU A 198 13.06 4.61 -13.70
CA LEU A 198 12.12 5.73 -13.68
C LEU A 198 11.08 5.60 -14.80
N MET A 199 11.51 5.19 -15.99
CA MET A 199 10.64 4.97 -17.15
C MET A 199 9.73 3.75 -16.95
N VAL A 200 10.30 2.56 -16.72
CA VAL A 200 9.58 1.28 -16.68
C VAL A 200 8.66 1.17 -15.46
N ASN A 201 9.11 1.67 -14.30
CA ASN A 201 8.36 1.49 -13.06
C ASN A 201 7.31 2.59 -12.81
N SER A 202 7.42 3.75 -13.46
CA SER A 202 6.52 4.89 -13.18
C SER A 202 6.06 5.72 -14.38
N ASP A 203 6.46 5.38 -15.60
CA ASP A 203 6.19 6.16 -16.80
C ASP A 203 6.66 7.63 -16.65
N GLU A 204 7.84 7.86 -16.03
CA GLU A 204 8.41 9.20 -15.87
C GLU A 204 8.89 9.75 -17.21
N ILE A 205 8.44 10.96 -17.54
CA ILE A 205 8.67 11.61 -18.83
C ILE A 205 10.06 12.22 -18.87
N TYR A 206 10.55 12.73 -17.74
CA TYR A 206 11.86 13.35 -17.60
C TYR A 206 12.88 12.40 -16.97
N ALA A 207 12.78 11.10 -17.28
CA ALA A 207 13.58 10.07 -16.67
C ALA A 207 15.08 10.31 -16.91
N GLU A 208 15.45 10.68 -18.14
CA GLU A 208 16.83 10.98 -18.53
C GLU A 208 17.41 12.14 -17.72
N GLU A 209 16.72 13.29 -17.69
CA GLU A 209 17.22 14.49 -17.00
C GLU A 209 17.33 14.28 -15.48
N ILE A 210 16.37 13.56 -14.90
CA ILE A 210 16.37 13.26 -13.47
C ILE A 210 17.48 12.26 -13.13
N ALA A 211 17.67 11.21 -13.92
CA ALA A 211 18.72 10.22 -13.70
C ALA A 211 20.11 10.86 -13.79
N GLU A 212 20.35 11.67 -14.82
CA GLU A 212 21.59 12.44 -14.97
C GLU A 212 21.85 13.35 -13.77
N ALA A 213 20.84 14.13 -13.34
CA ALA A 213 21.00 15.04 -12.21
C ALA A 213 21.31 14.32 -10.89
N ILE A 214 20.72 13.15 -10.66
CA ILE A 214 20.96 12.33 -9.47
C ILE A 214 22.38 11.77 -9.51
N VAL A 215 22.75 11.05 -10.57
CA VAL A 215 24.04 10.36 -10.67
C VAL A 215 25.19 11.36 -10.71
N SER A 216 25.11 12.38 -11.58
CA SER A 216 26.12 13.45 -11.65
C SER A 216 26.24 14.21 -10.32
N GLY A 217 25.14 14.36 -9.60
CA GLY A 217 25.14 14.92 -8.25
C GLY A 217 25.96 14.08 -7.28
N ILE A 218 25.76 12.77 -7.26
CA ILE A 218 26.48 11.81 -6.40
C ILE A 218 27.97 11.78 -6.76
N GLU A 219 28.32 11.74 -8.05
CA GLU A 219 29.71 11.77 -8.53
C GLU A 219 30.45 13.03 -8.09
N LYS A 220 29.74 14.17 -7.99
CA LYS A 220 30.26 15.45 -7.48
C LYS A 220 30.26 15.54 -5.95
N GLY A 221 29.92 14.45 -5.25
CA GLY A 221 29.94 14.36 -3.79
C GLY A 221 28.65 14.79 -3.08
N ARG A 222 27.53 14.95 -3.80
CA ARG A 222 26.23 15.20 -3.13
C ARG A 222 25.76 13.94 -2.41
N VAL A 223 25.32 14.12 -1.18
CA VAL A 223 24.75 13.06 -0.34
C VAL A 223 23.23 13.06 -0.49
N ILE A 224 22.65 11.87 -0.75
CA ILE A 224 21.20 11.65 -0.88
C ILE A 224 20.77 10.58 0.14
N GLU A 225 20.52 11.00 1.36
CA GLU A 225 20.11 10.14 2.49
C GLU A 225 18.67 10.43 2.95
N THR A 226 18.10 11.58 2.55
CA THR A 226 16.75 11.97 2.96
C THR A 226 15.80 12.17 1.79
N THR A 227 14.51 12.04 2.07
CA THR A 227 13.44 12.23 1.08
C THR A 227 13.43 13.65 0.50
N THR A 228 13.73 14.66 1.31
CA THR A 228 13.79 16.08 0.90
C THR A 228 15.02 16.39 0.04
N GLN A 229 16.15 15.69 0.27
CA GLN A 229 17.34 15.81 -0.59
C GLN A 229 17.06 15.31 -2.01
N LEU A 230 16.43 14.13 -2.15
CA LEU A 230 16.04 13.61 -3.45
C LEU A 230 15.02 14.54 -4.14
N GLN A 231 14.00 14.99 -3.41
CA GLN A 231 13.01 15.94 -3.92
C GLN A 231 13.66 17.21 -4.48
N LYS A 232 14.66 17.76 -3.77
CA LYS A 232 15.39 18.95 -4.19
C LYS A 232 16.14 18.72 -5.51
N ILE A 233 16.80 17.57 -5.66
CA ILE A 233 17.52 17.24 -6.90
C ILE A 233 16.55 17.09 -8.08
N ILE A 234 15.39 16.45 -7.87
CA ILE A 234 14.35 16.34 -8.91
C ILE A 234 13.86 17.74 -9.30
N ALA A 235 13.62 18.63 -8.33
CA ALA A 235 13.22 20.00 -8.61
C ALA A 235 14.30 20.78 -9.39
N GLU A 236 15.57 20.60 -9.03
CA GLU A 236 16.71 21.21 -9.74
C GLU A 236 16.82 20.72 -11.19
N ALA A 237 16.65 19.42 -11.41
CA ALA A 237 16.69 18.80 -12.74
C ALA A 237 15.61 19.38 -13.68
N LEU A 238 14.45 19.73 -13.11
CA LEU A 238 13.28 20.21 -13.85
C LEU A 238 13.13 21.74 -13.90
N ASN A 239 14.18 22.49 -13.51
CA ASN A 239 14.15 23.95 -13.53
C ASN A 239 13.98 24.57 -14.93
N PHE A 240 14.23 23.79 -16.00
CA PHE A 240 14.03 24.23 -17.38
C PHE A 240 12.54 24.33 -17.76
N LEU A 241 11.62 23.76 -16.97
CA LEU A 241 10.19 23.80 -17.26
C LEU A 241 9.58 25.21 -17.08
N PRO A 242 8.56 25.57 -17.87
CA PRO A 242 7.90 26.87 -17.75
C PRO A 242 7.36 27.15 -16.33
N GLN A 243 7.67 28.32 -15.78
CA GLN A 243 7.35 28.67 -14.38
C GLN A 243 5.85 28.58 -14.03
N ASN A 244 4.98 28.80 -15.01
CA ASN A 244 3.52 28.74 -14.86
C ASN A 244 3.00 27.30 -14.68
N THR A 245 3.74 26.27 -15.07
CA THR A 245 3.34 24.84 -14.96
C THR A 245 4.29 24.00 -14.11
N SER A 246 5.48 24.50 -13.80
CA SER A 246 6.57 23.76 -13.17
C SER A 246 6.19 23.14 -11.82
N LYS A 247 5.42 23.82 -10.97
CA LYS A 247 5.09 23.32 -9.61
C LYS A 247 4.35 21.98 -9.63
N GLU A 248 3.31 21.85 -10.46
CA GLU A 248 2.51 20.63 -10.52
C GLU A 248 3.26 19.50 -11.26
N LEU A 249 4.06 19.85 -12.28
CA LEU A 249 4.90 18.89 -13.00
C LEU A 249 6.03 18.33 -12.12
N ILE A 250 6.74 19.18 -11.37
CA ILE A 250 7.76 18.76 -10.41
C ILE A 250 7.16 17.84 -9.36
N LYS A 251 5.99 18.19 -8.82
CA LYS A 251 5.30 17.37 -7.83
C LYS A 251 4.94 15.98 -8.40
N LYS A 252 4.40 15.91 -9.61
CA LYS A 252 4.10 14.63 -10.27
C LYS A 252 5.36 13.81 -10.52
N SER A 253 6.45 14.46 -10.92
CA SER A 253 7.73 13.79 -11.15
C SER A 253 8.31 13.25 -9.84
N CYS A 254 8.21 14.00 -8.73
CA CYS A 254 8.56 13.50 -7.40
C CYS A 254 7.74 12.26 -7.03
N GLN A 255 6.43 12.24 -7.30
CA GLN A 255 5.58 11.08 -7.02
C GLN A 255 6.01 9.86 -7.83
N ARG A 256 6.29 10.03 -9.12
CA ARG A 256 6.74 8.97 -10.02
C ARG A 256 8.12 8.44 -9.67
N CYS A 257 9.10 9.30 -9.40
CA CYS A 257 10.43 8.86 -8.97
C CYS A 257 10.39 8.07 -7.66
N PHE A 258 9.63 8.54 -6.66
CA PHE A 258 9.46 7.80 -5.41
C PHE A 258 8.73 6.46 -5.64
N GLN A 259 7.72 6.43 -6.50
CA GLN A 259 7.04 5.20 -6.89
C GLN A 259 8.00 4.23 -7.60
N ALA A 260 8.78 4.69 -8.57
CA ALA A 260 9.72 3.86 -9.32
C ALA A 260 10.78 3.23 -8.43
N LEU A 261 11.40 4.05 -7.56
CA LEU A 261 12.38 3.57 -6.59
C LEU A 261 11.74 2.60 -5.58
N ARG A 262 10.50 2.86 -5.14
CA ARG A 262 9.76 1.97 -4.24
C ARG A 262 9.52 0.60 -4.89
N ILE A 263 9.05 0.60 -6.13
CA ILE A 263 8.82 -0.63 -6.92
C ILE A 263 10.11 -1.41 -7.04
N GLU A 264 11.22 -0.72 -7.34
CA GLU A 264 12.53 -1.34 -7.51
C GLU A 264 13.06 -1.96 -6.20
N VAL A 265 13.12 -1.20 -5.10
CA VAL A 265 13.72 -1.70 -3.85
C VAL A 265 12.92 -2.85 -3.22
N ASN A 266 11.65 -3.02 -3.59
CA ASN A 266 10.79 -4.07 -3.07
C ASN A 266 10.49 -5.18 -4.09
N ASP A 267 11.04 -5.12 -5.31
CA ASP A 267 10.70 -6.03 -6.43
C ASP A 267 9.17 -6.18 -6.59
N GLU A 268 8.40 -5.08 -6.50
CA GLU A 268 6.93 -5.15 -6.40
C GLU A 268 6.31 -5.83 -7.62
N PHE A 269 6.89 -5.58 -8.80
CA PHE A 269 6.46 -6.21 -10.04
C PHE A 269 6.84 -7.68 -10.13
N GLY A 270 8.08 -8.06 -9.83
CA GLY A 270 8.48 -9.47 -9.86
C GLY A 270 7.72 -10.29 -8.81
N VAL A 271 7.44 -9.71 -7.65
CA VAL A 271 6.57 -10.28 -6.61
C VAL A 271 5.14 -10.49 -7.13
N LEU A 272 4.55 -9.47 -7.74
CA LEU A 272 3.19 -9.56 -8.30
C LEU A 272 3.10 -10.59 -9.41
N ASP A 273 4.09 -10.62 -10.32
CA ASP A 273 4.12 -11.55 -11.44
C ASP A 273 4.23 -13.01 -10.94
N LYS A 274 5.10 -13.29 -9.95
CA LYS A 274 5.19 -14.60 -9.28
C LYS A 274 3.91 -15.00 -8.55
N PHE A 275 3.23 -14.05 -7.92
CA PHE A 275 1.95 -14.30 -7.28
C PHE A 275 0.88 -14.69 -8.30
N LEU A 276 0.75 -13.92 -9.38
CA LEU A 276 -0.23 -14.16 -10.44
C LEU A 276 0.01 -15.49 -11.16
N GLU A 277 1.26 -15.92 -11.30
CA GLU A 277 1.64 -17.23 -11.86
C GLU A 277 1.14 -18.39 -10.99
N LYS A 278 1.30 -18.29 -9.66
CA LYS A 278 0.95 -19.36 -8.71
C LYS A 278 -0.52 -19.34 -8.27
N LEU A 279 -1.18 -18.19 -8.44
CA LEU A 279 -2.55 -17.95 -7.99
C LEU A 279 -3.56 -19.00 -8.49
N PRO A 280 -3.54 -19.46 -9.76
CA PRO A 280 -4.49 -20.46 -10.23
C PRO A 280 -4.38 -21.78 -9.47
N ASP A 281 -3.18 -22.25 -9.18
CA ASP A 281 -2.97 -23.53 -8.51
C ASP A 281 -3.36 -23.49 -7.03
N ALA A 282 -3.24 -22.31 -6.41
CA ALA A 282 -3.65 -22.10 -5.02
C ALA A 282 -5.17 -22.04 -4.82
N LEU A 283 -5.94 -21.67 -5.84
CA LEU A 283 -7.40 -21.52 -5.74
C LEU A 283 -8.12 -22.88 -5.84
N ALA A 284 -9.23 -23.03 -5.11
CA ALA A 284 -10.21 -24.09 -5.33
C ALA A 284 -10.97 -23.86 -6.65
N SER A 285 -11.58 -24.90 -7.22
CA SER A 285 -12.57 -24.72 -8.30
C SER A 285 -13.74 -23.87 -7.79
N GLY A 286 -14.18 -22.90 -8.59
CA GLY A 286 -15.13 -21.87 -8.18
C GLY A 286 -14.55 -20.82 -7.21
N GLY A 287 -13.26 -20.90 -6.89
CA GLY A 287 -12.57 -19.96 -6.01
C GLY A 287 -12.49 -18.56 -6.61
N ARG A 288 -12.60 -17.53 -5.76
CA ARG A 288 -12.74 -16.14 -6.17
C ARG A 288 -11.53 -15.30 -5.77
N VAL A 289 -10.97 -14.54 -6.68
CA VAL A 289 -9.85 -13.63 -6.39
C VAL A 289 -10.22 -12.19 -6.67
N ALA A 290 -9.87 -11.30 -5.73
CA ALA A 290 -10.00 -9.85 -5.82
C ALA A 290 -8.61 -9.21 -5.64
N ILE A 291 -8.19 -8.37 -6.58
CA ILE A 291 -6.92 -7.64 -6.51
C ILE A 291 -7.18 -6.14 -6.68
N LEU A 292 -6.83 -5.35 -5.67
CA LEU A 292 -6.87 -3.89 -5.69
C LEU A 292 -5.48 -3.36 -6.05
N SER A 293 -5.43 -2.51 -7.08
CA SER A 293 -4.19 -1.89 -7.57
C SER A 293 -4.30 -0.37 -7.53
N PHE A 294 -3.17 0.33 -7.39
CA PHE A 294 -3.15 1.79 -7.21
C PHE A 294 -2.42 2.54 -8.32
N HIS A 295 -1.76 1.82 -9.23
CA HIS A 295 -1.14 2.42 -10.41
C HIS A 295 -1.28 1.55 -11.67
N SER A 296 -0.99 2.16 -12.82
CA SER A 296 -1.10 1.55 -14.15
C SER A 296 -0.28 0.26 -14.28
N GLY A 297 0.94 0.26 -13.74
CA GLY A 297 1.86 -0.88 -13.82
C GLY A 297 1.33 -2.16 -13.17
N GLU A 298 0.73 -2.06 -11.99
CA GLU A 298 0.05 -3.17 -11.30
C GLU A 298 -1.21 -3.61 -12.07
N ASP A 299 -2.12 -2.66 -12.35
CA ASP A 299 -3.40 -2.91 -13.03
C ASP A 299 -3.20 -3.63 -14.37
N ARG A 300 -2.19 -3.22 -15.13
CA ARG A 300 -1.83 -3.85 -16.41
C ARG A 300 -1.38 -5.29 -16.26
N ARG A 301 -0.58 -5.60 -15.23
CA ARG A 301 -0.11 -6.98 -14.94
C ARG A 301 -1.27 -7.89 -14.55
N VAL A 302 -2.10 -7.44 -13.61
CA VAL A 302 -3.30 -8.18 -13.18
C VAL A 302 -4.24 -8.41 -14.37
N LYS A 303 -4.53 -7.37 -15.16
CA LYS A 303 -5.36 -7.48 -16.36
C LYS A 303 -4.80 -8.54 -17.32
N LYS A 304 -3.51 -8.46 -17.66
CA LYS A 304 -2.87 -9.35 -18.63
C LYS A 304 -2.89 -10.80 -18.15
N ALA A 305 -2.57 -11.05 -16.87
CA ALA A 305 -2.61 -12.38 -16.28
C ALA A 305 -4.02 -12.97 -16.31
N PHE A 306 -5.03 -12.23 -15.81
CA PHE A 306 -6.42 -12.71 -15.79
C PHE A 306 -6.94 -13.00 -17.19
N GLN A 307 -6.65 -12.13 -18.17
CA GLN A 307 -7.04 -12.34 -19.56
C GLN A 307 -6.33 -13.53 -20.22
N SER A 308 -5.10 -13.87 -19.81
CA SER A 308 -4.43 -15.09 -20.30
C SER A 308 -5.11 -16.34 -19.74
N LEU A 309 -5.25 -16.39 -18.42
CA LEU A 309 -5.84 -17.52 -17.69
C LEU A 309 -7.30 -17.78 -18.10
N PHE A 310 -8.06 -16.72 -18.42
CA PHE A 310 -9.41 -16.84 -18.98
C PHE A 310 -9.41 -17.48 -20.38
N ARG A 311 -8.51 -17.06 -21.27
CA ARG A 311 -8.38 -17.63 -22.63
C ARG A 311 -7.92 -19.09 -22.60
N GLU A 312 -7.15 -19.47 -21.59
CA GLU A 312 -6.69 -20.84 -21.34
C GLU A 312 -7.77 -21.72 -20.68
N GLY A 313 -8.91 -21.16 -20.28
CA GLY A 313 -10.00 -21.88 -19.62
C GLY A 313 -9.74 -22.19 -18.13
N ILE A 314 -8.66 -21.64 -17.57
CA ILE A 314 -8.31 -21.79 -16.15
C ILE A 314 -9.22 -20.93 -15.26
N PHE A 315 -9.55 -19.72 -15.74
CA PHE A 315 -10.57 -18.88 -15.15
C PHE A 315 -11.85 -18.95 -15.99
N SER A 316 -12.99 -19.15 -15.32
CA SER A 316 -14.31 -19.17 -15.95
C SER A 316 -14.89 -17.77 -16.16
N GLU A 317 -14.43 -16.80 -15.38
CA GLU A 317 -14.89 -15.41 -15.46
C GLU A 317 -13.80 -14.45 -14.98
N VAL A 318 -13.70 -13.29 -15.64
CA VAL A 318 -12.78 -12.20 -15.28
C VAL A 318 -13.47 -10.85 -15.45
N ALA A 319 -13.12 -9.89 -14.60
CA ALA A 319 -13.64 -8.54 -14.70
C ALA A 319 -13.31 -7.92 -16.07
N PRO A 320 -14.32 -7.53 -16.89
CA PRO A 320 -14.08 -6.91 -18.19
C PRO A 320 -13.37 -5.56 -18.01
N ASP A 321 -13.84 -4.78 -17.05
CA ASP A 321 -13.32 -3.48 -16.64
C ASP A 321 -13.01 -3.45 -15.15
N PRO A 322 -12.03 -2.63 -14.71
CA PRO A 322 -11.75 -2.49 -13.30
C PRO A 322 -12.89 -1.75 -12.60
N ILE A 323 -13.32 -2.25 -11.46
CA ILE A 323 -14.22 -1.54 -10.56
C ILE A 323 -13.43 -0.41 -9.87
N ARG A 324 -14.03 0.78 -9.77
CA ARG A 324 -13.42 1.96 -9.16
C ARG A 324 -14.22 2.37 -7.93
N ALA A 325 -13.52 2.91 -6.94
CA ALA A 325 -14.16 3.52 -5.77
C ALA A 325 -15.17 4.60 -6.19
N SER A 326 -16.27 4.67 -5.45
CA SER A 326 -17.34 5.64 -5.70
C SER A 326 -16.86 7.08 -5.49
N ALA A 327 -17.60 8.06 -6.02
CA ALA A 327 -17.30 9.47 -5.79
C ALA A 327 -17.35 9.84 -4.28
N GLU A 328 -18.30 9.24 -3.56
CA GLU A 328 -18.47 9.39 -2.12
C GLU A 328 -17.27 8.84 -1.36
N GLU A 329 -16.80 7.65 -1.72
CA GLU A 329 -15.61 7.06 -1.12
C GLU A 329 -14.35 7.88 -1.45
N CYS A 330 -14.18 8.33 -2.69
CA CYS A 330 -13.06 9.17 -3.09
C CYS A 330 -13.02 10.53 -2.36
N ASN A 331 -14.18 11.06 -1.98
CA ASN A 331 -14.27 12.29 -1.19
C ASN A 331 -13.90 12.03 0.27
N ALA A 332 -14.34 10.91 0.84
CA ALA A 332 -14.06 10.56 2.24
C ALA A 332 -12.62 10.00 2.43
N ASN A 333 -12.10 9.32 1.43
CA ASN A 333 -10.77 8.73 1.38
C ASN A 333 -10.11 9.06 0.04
N PRO A 334 -9.34 10.18 -0.03
CA PRO A 334 -8.64 10.56 -1.26
C PRO A 334 -7.66 9.51 -1.80
N ARG A 335 -7.23 8.54 -0.97
CA ARG A 335 -6.36 7.43 -1.37
C ARG A 335 -7.08 6.43 -2.28
N ALA A 336 -8.42 6.42 -2.28
CA ALA A 336 -9.24 5.56 -3.14
C ALA A 336 -9.28 6.00 -4.61
N LYS A 337 -8.88 7.25 -4.93
CA LYS A 337 -9.01 7.82 -6.28
C LYS A 337 -8.28 7.05 -7.37
N SER A 338 -7.13 6.45 -7.05
CA SER A 338 -6.34 5.68 -8.01
C SER A 338 -6.61 4.18 -7.94
N ALA A 339 -7.45 3.74 -7.00
CA ALA A 339 -7.74 2.34 -6.79
C ALA A 339 -8.52 1.74 -7.97
N LYS A 340 -8.10 0.55 -8.37
CA LYS A 340 -8.72 -0.25 -9.42
C LYS A 340 -8.81 -1.69 -8.94
N LEU A 341 -10.03 -2.15 -8.74
CA LEU A 341 -10.34 -3.52 -8.34
C LEU A 341 -10.54 -4.38 -9.59
N ARG A 342 -9.79 -5.47 -9.69
CA ARG A 342 -10.03 -6.54 -10.67
C ARG A 342 -10.33 -7.83 -9.94
N TRP A 343 -11.09 -8.68 -10.61
CA TRP A 343 -11.49 -9.95 -10.05
C TRP A 343 -11.54 -11.07 -11.09
N ALA A 344 -11.45 -12.31 -10.61
CA ALA A 344 -11.59 -13.51 -11.42
C ALA A 344 -12.18 -14.68 -10.61
N ILE A 345 -12.75 -15.65 -11.32
CA ILE A 345 -13.27 -16.91 -10.75
C ILE A 345 -12.55 -18.09 -11.42
N LYS A 346 -12.01 -18.99 -10.61
CA LYS A 346 -11.40 -20.24 -11.10
C LYS A 346 -12.48 -21.20 -11.60
N ALA A 347 -12.22 -21.81 -12.75
CA ALA A 347 -13.14 -22.73 -13.42
C ALA A 347 -13.47 -23.99 -12.61
#